data_AF-A0A545AGI8-F1
#
_entry.id   AF-A0A545AGI8-F1
#
_cell.length_a   1.000
_cell.length_b   1.000
_cell.length_c   1.000
_cell.angle_alpha   90.00
_cell.angle_beta   90.00
_cell.angle_gamma   90.00
#
_symmetry.space_group_name_H-M   'P 1'
#
loop_
_entity.id
_entity.type
_entity.pdbx_description
1 polymer ?
#
loop_
_entity_poly.entity_id
_entity_poly.type
_entity_poly.pdbx_seq_one_letter_code
_entity_poly.pdbx_strand_id
1 'polypeptide(L)'
;MTPPIVLGFARNPSTPADVLVRLIDEYGAAFDVRRELRHRRDLPPEIDDAPEASAGNRPPAEPEDLWSGGQRVTYPLLGPVSARTIEWVLAHGTARDLAAMAYSPSLPAPLVEQLRRHPRPEIRRAVARRADLTSAQITALADDPDASVRTAVSVHPGLTEQQRASISIDLGTVDLTRQKPDPTRPPEELAASVNPLLRRRAACAPDLSPALLDRLADDPDLGVRVLLALRQPAAPPRVLLRSYLEYSGPGRATLPLKPGFPTEGLAVYAADPHPSLRLLAAFDPDAGPSLLVRLSHDDHADVRRAAARREDLPSERLVAMTEDDDVDVVYTAAANPAFPVDELRRRYVGLPGPGQPEPGGTH
;
A
#
# COMPACT_ATOMS: atom_id res chain seq x y z
N MET A 1 17.09 2.52 19.72
CA MET A 1 16.20 1.69 18.88
C MET A 1 16.21 0.31 19.49
N THR A 2 15.06 -0.32 19.70
CA THR A 2 14.99 -1.65 20.32
C THR A 2 15.60 -2.68 19.35
N PRO A 3 16.46 -3.61 19.82
CA PRO A 3 17.04 -4.63 18.95
C PRO A 3 15.93 -5.50 18.30
N PRO A 4 16.03 -5.86 17.00
CA PRO A 4 15.00 -6.64 16.30
C PRO A 4 14.71 -8.00 16.96
N ILE A 5 15.74 -8.64 17.52
CA ILE A 5 15.61 -9.90 18.26
C ILE A 5 14.75 -9.75 19.53
N VAL A 6 14.86 -8.62 20.23
CA VAL A 6 14.02 -8.32 21.41
C VAL A 6 12.56 -8.14 21.00
N LEU A 7 12.31 -7.43 19.89
CA LEU A 7 10.96 -7.29 19.33
C LEU A 7 10.38 -8.66 18.91
N GLY A 8 11.22 -9.52 18.33
CA GLY A 8 10.84 -10.89 17.97
C GLY A 8 10.46 -11.72 19.19
N PHE A 9 11.28 -11.72 20.25
CA PHE A 9 10.95 -12.41 21.50
C PHE A 9 9.72 -11.82 22.22
N ALA A 10 9.51 -10.50 22.16
CA ALA A 10 8.29 -9.89 22.66
C ALA A 10 7.04 -10.41 21.94
N ARG A 11 7.16 -10.67 20.62
CA ARG A 11 6.08 -11.22 19.78
C ARG A 11 5.90 -12.73 19.91
N ASN A 12 6.97 -13.46 20.22
CA ASN A 12 6.98 -14.92 20.23
C ASN A 12 6.09 -15.50 21.34
N PRO A 13 5.08 -16.32 21.02
CA PRO A 13 4.19 -16.91 22.02
C PRO A 13 4.90 -17.93 22.93
N SER A 14 6.01 -18.52 22.47
CA SER A 14 6.83 -19.47 23.23
C SER A 14 7.81 -18.79 24.20
N THR A 15 7.86 -17.46 24.23
CA THR A 15 8.76 -16.75 25.16
C THR A 15 8.38 -17.05 26.61
N PRO A 16 9.31 -17.60 27.42
CA PRO A 16 9.07 -17.92 28.81
C PRO A 16 8.73 -16.67 29.64
N ALA A 17 7.89 -16.87 30.67
CA ALA A 17 7.49 -15.80 31.58
C ALA A 17 8.68 -15.08 32.22
N ASP A 18 9.75 -15.81 32.58
CA ASP A 18 10.96 -15.22 33.17
C ASP A 18 11.68 -14.24 32.22
N VAL A 19 11.70 -14.56 30.93
CA VAL A 19 12.26 -13.68 29.90
C VAL A 19 11.33 -12.49 29.64
N LEU A 20 10.01 -12.70 29.61
CA LEU A 20 9.05 -11.61 29.41
C LEU A 20 9.09 -10.58 30.53
N VAL A 21 9.17 -11.01 31.78
CA VAL A 21 9.28 -10.09 32.93
C VAL A 21 10.51 -9.20 32.77
N ARG A 22 11.67 -9.79 32.47
CA ARG A 22 12.90 -9.01 32.24
C ARG A 22 12.79 -8.07 31.04
N LEU A 23 12.18 -8.54 29.95
CA LEU A 23 11.95 -7.73 28.75
C LEU A 23 11.06 -6.54 29.02
N ILE A 24 10.01 -6.72 29.81
CA ILE A 24 9.11 -5.64 30.23
C ILE A 24 9.84 -4.66 31.15
N ASP A 25 10.65 -5.17 32.10
CA ASP A 25 11.43 -4.33 33.01
C ASP A 25 12.46 -3.48 32.25
N GLU A 26 13.14 -4.05 31.26
CA GLU A 26 14.22 -3.39 30.52
C GLU A 26 13.72 -2.53 29.35
N TYR A 27 12.75 -3.03 28.59
CA TYR A 27 12.29 -2.42 27.33
C TYR A 27 10.80 -2.08 27.31
N GLY A 28 10.02 -2.38 28.35
CA GLY A 28 8.57 -2.20 28.37
C GLY A 28 8.09 -0.74 28.27
N ALA A 29 8.98 0.25 28.41
CA ALA A 29 8.67 1.65 28.12
C ALA A 29 8.68 1.97 26.60
N ALA A 30 9.34 1.13 25.79
CA ALA A 30 9.46 1.35 24.36
C ALA A 30 8.14 1.05 23.62
N PHE A 31 7.74 1.96 22.73
CA PHE A 31 6.47 1.87 22.02
C PHE A 31 6.36 0.61 21.15
N ASP A 32 7.44 0.25 20.47
CA ASP A 32 7.55 -0.92 19.61
C ASP A 32 7.40 -2.23 20.41
N VAL A 33 8.03 -2.33 21.57
CA VAL A 33 7.85 -3.48 22.48
C VAL A 33 6.41 -3.62 22.96
N ARG A 34 5.80 -2.52 23.42
CA ARG A 34 4.38 -2.54 23.83
C ARG A 34 3.47 -2.95 22.69
N ARG A 35 3.77 -2.51 21.46
CA ARG A 35 3.02 -2.92 20.27
C ARG A 35 3.11 -4.42 20.04
N GLU A 36 4.30 -5.02 20.11
CA GLU A 36 4.47 -6.47 19.93
C GLU A 36 3.75 -7.29 21.01
N LEU A 37 3.88 -6.87 22.27
CA LEU A 37 3.20 -7.51 23.39
C LEU A 37 1.67 -7.52 23.19
N ARG A 38 1.05 -6.40 22.78
CA ARG A 38 -0.41 -6.34 22.53
C ARG A 38 -0.95 -7.33 21.49
N HIS A 39 -0.08 -7.87 20.63
CA HIS A 39 -0.51 -8.88 19.66
C HIS A 39 -0.52 -10.31 20.23
N ARG A 40 -0.03 -10.51 21.45
CA ARG A 40 -0.12 -11.77 22.18
C ARG A 40 -1.48 -11.93 22.83
N ARG A 41 -1.97 -13.17 22.87
CA ARG A 41 -3.25 -13.52 23.52
C ARG A 41 -3.07 -14.11 24.92
N ASP A 42 -1.84 -14.29 25.34
CA ASP A 42 -1.41 -15.03 26.53
C ASP A 42 -0.64 -14.14 27.53
N LEU A 43 -0.82 -12.81 27.44
CA LEU A 43 -0.19 -11.89 28.38
C LEU A 43 -0.84 -11.94 29.76
N PRO A 44 -0.05 -11.72 30.82
CA PRO A 44 -0.57 -11.44 32.15
C PRO A 44 -1.52 -10.22 32.14
N PRO A 45 -2.59 -10.20 32.95
CA PRO A 45 -3.58 -9.11 32.99
C PRO A 45 -2.99 -7.72 33.28
N GLU A 46 -1.80 -7.64 33.90
CA GLU A 46 -1.17 -6.38 34.32
C GLU A 46 -0.73 -5.45 33.15
N ILE A 47 -0.81 -5.91 31.89
CA ILE A 47 -0.35 -5.17 30.69
C ILE A 47 -1.51 -4.55 29.89
N ASP A 48 -2.75 -5.00 30.09
CA ASP A 48 -3.92 -4.56 29.31
C ASP A 48 -4.44 -3.15 29.70
N ASP A 49 -4.05 -2.64 30.88
CA ASP A 49 -4.63 -1.44 31.51
C ASP A 49 -3.76 -0.15 31.40
N ALA A 50 -2.89 -0.01 30.40
CA ALA A 50 -2.12 1.24 30.23
C ALA A 50 -2.92 2.30 29.42
N PRO A 51 -3.40 3.41 30.02
CA PRO A 51 -4.09 4.46 29.30
C PRO A 51 -3.13 5.22 28.35
N GLU A 52 -3.61 5.48 27.14
CA GLU A 52 -2.93 6.30 26.12
C GLU A 52 -2.70 7.73 26.64
N ALA A 53 -1.45 8.04 26.98
CA ALA A 53 -1.04 9.41 27.22
C ALA A 53 -0.70 10.11 25.89
N SER A 54 -1.65 10.94 25.45
CA SER A 54 -1.46 12.18 24.67
C SER A 54 -0.95 12.08 23.23
N ALA A 55 -1.89 11.87 22.31
CA ALA A 55 -1.85 12.54 21.01
C ALA A 55 -2.12 14.03 21.22
N GLY A 56 -1.09 14.86 21.06
CA GLY A 56 -1.15 16.30 21.25
C GLY A 56 -2.25 16.96 20.40
N ASN A 57 -3.22 17.54 21.09
CA ASN A 57 -4.27 18.37 20.54
C ASN A 57 -3.65 19.70 20.07
N ARG A 58 -3.46 19.88 18.76
CA ARG A 58 -3.04 21.17 18.18
C ARG A 58 -4.30 21.97 17.83
N PRO A 59 -4.48 23.20 18.31
CA PRO A 59 -5.63 24.02 17.91
C PRO A 59 -5.57 24.34 16.41
N PRO A 60 -6.72 24.62 15.76
CA PRO A 60 -6.74 25.01 14.36
C PRO A 60 -5.98 26.33 14.17
N ALA A 61 -5.13 26.39 13.14
CA ALA A 61 -4.37 27.59 12.80
C ALA A 61 -5.31 28.69 12.26
N GLU A 62 -5.08 29.93 12.69
CA GLU A 62 -5.71 31.14 12.17
C GLU A 62 -5.25 31.41 10.71
N PRO A 63 -6.06 32.13 9.89
CA PRO A 63 -5.85 32.23 8.44
C PRO A 63 -4.58 32.96 7.98
N GLU A 64 -3.90 33.71 8.86
CA GLU A 64 -2.77 34.57 8.49
C GLU A 64 -1.40 33.87 8.48
N ASP A 65 -1.28 32.65 9.03
CA ASP A 65 -0.02 31.90 9.11
C ASP A 65 0.28 31.02 7.86
N LEU A 66 -0.54 31.10 6.81
CA LEU A 66 -0.50 30.13 5.70
C LEU A 66 0.56 30.40 4.62
N TRP A 67 1.28 31.54 4.64
CA TRP A 67 2.04 31.98 3.46
C TRP A 67 3.47 32.49 3.70
N SER A 68 4.02 32.35 4.92
CA SER A 68 5.39 32.80 5.24
C SER A 68 6.44 31.69 5.35
N GLY A 69 6.05 30.41 5.24
CA GLY A 69 6.98 29.27 5.31
C GLY A 69 6.98 28.47 4.00
N GLY A 70 8.15 28.29 3.39
CA GLY A 70 8.37 27.52 2.15
C GLY A 70 8.06 26.02 2.22
N GLN A 71 6.90 25.63 2.73
CA GLN A 71 6.37 24.28 2.68
C GLN A 71 5.30 24.15 1.59
N ARG A 72 5.33 22.99 0.95
CA ARG A 72 4.49 22.54 -0.18
C ARG A 72 3.01 22.72 0.14
N VAL A 73 2.41 23.78 -0.37
CA VAL A 73 0.95 23.95 -0.39
C VAL A 73 0.37 22.94 -1.38
N THR A 74 -0.15 21.84 -0.85
CA THR A 74 -1.09 20.99 -1.56
C THR A 74 -2.39 21.76 -1.71
N TYR A 75 -2.58 22.47 -2.82
CA TYR A 75 -3.91 22.90 -3.24
C TYR A 75 -4.80 21.65 -3.45
N PRO A 76 -6.10 21.60 -3.07
CA PRO A 76 -6.95 22.65 -2.47
C PRO A 76 -7.87 22.16 -1.32
N LEU A 77 -8.40 23.08 -0.50
CA LEU A 77 -9.64 22.86 0.27
C LEU A 77 -10.69 23.91 -0.12
N LEU A 78 -11.53 23.53 -1.09
CA LEU A 78 -13.00 23.74 -1.12
C LEU A 78 -13.57 25.17 -1.05
N GLY A 79 -12.83 26.20 -1.49
CA GLY A 79 -13.37 27.56 -1.68
C GLY A 79 -13.46 27.98 -3.16
N PRO A 80 -14.40 28.89 -3.53
CA PRO A 80 -14.36 29.54 -4.83
C PRO A 80 -13.04 30.32 -5.00
N VAL A 81 -12.42 30.19 -6.17
CA VAL A 81 -11.18 30.90 -6.50
C VAL A 81 -11.55 32.35 -6.77
N SER A 82 -11.01 33.27 -5.96
CA SER A 82 -11.30 34.70 -6.11
C SER A 82 -10.72 35.26 -7.40
N ALA A 83 -11.30 36.36 -7.92
CA ALA A 83 -10.76 37.07 -9.08
C ALA A 83 -9.29 37.48 -8.87
N ARG A 84 -8.93 37.92 -7.66
CA ARG A 84 -7.55 38.26 -7.29
C ARG A 84 -6.61 37.05 -7.37
N THR A 85 -7.08 35.88 -6.95
CA THR A 85 -6.30 34.62 -7.06
C THR A 85 -6.12 34.24 -8.52
N ILE A 86 -7.15 34.39 -9.35
CA ILE A 86 -7.07 34.13 -10.80
C ILE A 86 -6.01 35.04 -11.44
N GLU A 87 -6.11 36.36 -11.22
CA GLU A 87 -5.16 37.34 -11.75
C GLU A 87 -3.73 37.04 -11.31
N TRP A 88 -3.53 36.72 -10.04
CA TRP A 88 -2.21 36.40 -9.51
C TRP A 88 -1.63 35.13 -10.12
N VAL A 89 -2.40 34.04 -10.22
CA VAL A 89 -1.94 32.77 -10.81
C VAL A 89 -1.65 32.94 -12.30
N LEU A 90 -2.44 33.74 -13.03
CA LEU A 90 -2.18 34.03 -14.44
C LEU A 90 -0.90 34.85 -14.66
N ALA A 91 -0.61 35.79 -13.75
CA ALA A 91 0.56 36.66 -13.86
C ALA A 91 1.86 36.03 -13.31
N HIS A 92 1.77 35.21 -12.26
CA HIS A 92 2.94 34.77 -11.48
C HIS A 92 2.96 33.27 -11.18
N GLY A 93 1.87 32.55 -11.47
CA GLY A 93 1.72 31.14 -11.10
C GLY A 93 2.57 30.20 -11.96
N THR A 94 2.95 29.06 -11.38
CA THR A 94 3.59 27.98 -12.12
C THR A 94 2.57 27.21 -12.97
N ALA A 95 3.05 26.35 -13.87
CA ALA A 95 2.18 25.42 -14.61
C ALA A 95 1.38 24.50 -13.67
N ARG A 96 1.95 24.16 -12.50
CA ARG A 96 1.27 23.36 -11.47
C ARG A 96 0.13 24.14 -10.82
N ASP A 97 0.36 25.42 -10.49
CA ASP A 97 -0.66 26.28 -9.88
C ASP A 97 -1.81 26.53 -10.86
N LEU A 98 -1.47 26.76 -12.13
CA LEU A 98 -2.45 26.91 -13.19
C LEU A 98 -3.27 25.63 -13.41
N ALA A 99 -2.64 24.45 -13.38
CA ALA A 99 -3.36 23.17 -13.47
C ALA A 99 -4.24 22.91 -12.23
N ALA A 100 -3.80 23.29 -11.02
CA ALA A 100 -4.63 23.17 -9.82
C ALA A 100 -5.86 24.09 -9.89
N MET A 101 -5.66 25.33 -10.34
CA MET A 101 -6.76 26.28 -10.56
C MET A 101 -7.74 25.80 -11.63
N ALA A 102 -7.25 25.26 -12.75
CA ALA A 102 -8.06 24.80 -13.89
C ALA A 102 -9.16 23.78 -13.51
N TYR A 103 -8.92 22.99 -12.47
CA TYR A 103 -9.89 22.01 -11.95
C TYR A 103 -11.04 22.65 -11.14
N SER A 104 -10.90 23.90 -10.70
CA SER A 104 -11.85 24.53 -9.77
C SER A 104 -13.21 24.85 -10.42
N PRO A 105 -14.35 24.36 -9.88
CA PRO A 105 -15.68 24.62 -10.43
C PRO A 105 -16.04 26.12 -10.55
N SER A 106 -15.44 26.96 -9.71
CA SER A 106 -15.72 28.41 -9.64
C SER A 106 -15.08 29.25 -10.76
N LEU A 107 -14.30 28.64 -11.65
CA LEU A 107 -13.66 29.37 -12.76
C LEU A 107 -14.70 29.93 -13.74
N PRO A 108 -14.57 31.21 -14.19
CA PRO A 108 -15.41 31.78 -15.22
C PRO A 108 -15.34 30.98 -16.53
N ALA A 109 -16.48 30.78 -17.20
CA ALA A 109 -16.57 30.00 -18.44
C ALA A 109 -15.59 30.45 -19.56
N PRO A 110 -15.35 31.76 -19.79
CA PRO A 110 -14.35 32.18 -20.78
C PRO A 110 -12.93 31.68 -20.47
N LEU A 111 -12.57 31.63 -19.19
CA LEU A 111 -11.26 31.17 -18.75
C LEU A 111 -11.15 29.65 -18.85
N VAL A 112 -12.23 28.90 -18.54
CA VAL A 112 -12.28 27.45 -18.80
C VAL A 112 -12.00 27.16 -20.28
N GLU A 113 -12.63 27.91 -21.18
CA GLU A 113 -12.48 27.72 -22.62
C GLU A 113 -11.08 28.12 -23.14
N GLN A 114 -10.45 29.11 -22.52
CA GLN A 114 -9.05 29.45 -22.77
C GLN A 114 -8.11 28.32 -22.31
N LEU A 115 -8.28 27.82 -21.09
CA LEU A 115 -7.43 26.77 -20.51
C LEU A 115 -7.61 25.41 -21.22
N ARG A 116 -8.80 25.14 -21.77
CA ARG A 116 -9.06 23.95 -22.60
C ARG A 116 -8.20 23.92 -23.86
N ARG A 117 -7.80 25.07 -24.40
CA ARG A 117 -6.92 25.19 -25.58
C ARG A 117 -5.46 25.47 -25.23
N HIS A 118 -5.10 25.35 -23.96
CA HIS A 118 -3.77 25.69 -23.50
C HIS A 118 -2.70 24.79 -24.16
N PRO A 119 -1.51 25.32 -24.56
CA PRO A 119 -0.47 24.53 -25.23
C PRO A 119 0.00 23.32 -24.41
N ARG A 120 0.08 23.48 -23.09
CA ARG A 120 0.52 22.46 -22.15
C ARG A 120 -0.60 21.44 -21.84
N PRO A 121 -0.39 20.13 -22.07
CA PRO A 121 -1.40 19.09 -21.89
C PRO A 121 -1.81 18.91 -20.41
N GLU A 122 -0.93 19.15 -19.45
CA GLU A 122 -1.24 19.00 -18.02
C GLU A 122 -2.34 19.96 -17.55
N ILE A 123 -2.45 21.13 -18.16
CA ILE A 123 -3.51 22.12 -17.89
C ILE A 123 -4.82 21.66 -18.56
N ARG A 124 -4.77 21.23 -19.82
CA ARG A 124 -5.94 20.66 -20.52
C ARG A 124 -6.48 19.42 -19.79
N ARG A 125 -5.58 18.58 -19.26
CA ARG A 125 -5.92 17.40 -18.44
C ARG A 125 -6.64 17.77 -17.16
N ALA A 126 -6.27 18.89 -16.53
CA ALA A 126 -6.97 19.40 -15.35
C ALA A 126 -8.39 19.89 -15.70
N VAL A 127 -8.55 20.61 -16.82
CA VAL A 127 -9.86 21.00 -17.35
C VAL A 127 -10.72 19.78 -17.65
N ALA A 128 -10.15 18.73 -18.26
CA ALA A 128 -10.84 17.48 -18.60
C ALA A 128 -11.46 16.72 -17.41
N ARG A 129 -11.03 17.02 -16.17
CA ARG A 129 -11.56 16.39 -14.95
C ARG A 129 -12.72 17.15 -14.33
N ARG A 130 -13.05 18.34 -14.83
CA ARG A 130 -14.18 19.12 -14.33
C ARG A 130 -15.49 18.40 -14.65
N ALA A 131 -16.47 18.51 -13.76
CA ALA A 131 -17.78 17.89 -13.93
C ALA A 131 -18.79 18.76 -14.71
N ASP A 132 -18.50 20.06 -14.84
CA ASP A 132 -19.38 21.08 -15.44
C ASP A 132 -19.09 21.33 -16.93
N LEU A 133 -18.35 20.44 -17.59
CA LEU A 133 -18.04 20.56 -19.01
C LEU A 133 -19.28 20.36 -19.87
N THR A 134 -19.43 21.19 -20.90
CA THR A 134 -20.49 21.01 -21.92
C THR A 134 -20.17 19.83 -22.83
N SER A 135 -21.19 19.26 -23.50
CA SER A 135 -21.00 18.15 -24.46
C SER A 135 -20.01 18.49 -25.58
N ALA A 136 -19.99 19.74 -26.04
CA ALA A 136 -19.03 20.21 -27.06
C ALA A 136 -17.58 20.22 -26.53
N GLN A 137 -17.38 20.65 -25.28
CA GLN A 137 -16.06 20.66 -24.64
C GLN A 137 -15.55 19.24 -24.36
N ILE A 138 -16.44 18.35 -23.90
CA ILE A 138 -16.12 16.93 -23.69
C ILE A 138 -15.67 16.30 -25.02
N THR A 139 -16.43 16.51 -26.10
CA THR A 139 -16.11 15.98 -27.43
C THR A 139 -14.75 16.50 -27.91
N ALA A 140 -14.49 17.80 -27.78
CA ALA A 140 -13.21 18.37 -28.18
C ALA A 140 -12.00 17.85 -27.37
N LEU A 141 -12.21 17.50 -26.09
CA LEU A 141 -11.17 16.90 -25.24
C LEU A 141 -11.01 15.38 -25.47
N ALA A 142 -12.06 14.71 -25.95
CA ALA A 142 -12.03 13.32 -26.34
C ALA A 142 -11.11 13.09 -27.55
N ASP A 143 -11.01 14.09 -28.43
CA ASP A 143 -10.12 14.11 -29.60
C ASP A 143 -8.77 14.83 -29.34
N ASP A 144 -8.42 15.11 -28.07
CA ASP A 144 -7.19 15.82 -27.74
C ASP A 144 -5.95 15.05 -28.24
N PRO A 145 -4.93 15.71 -28.81
CA PRO A 145 -3.72 15.04 -29.27
C PRO A 145 -2.98 14.29 -28.15
N ASP A 146 -3.08 14.76 -26.90
CA ASP A 146 -2.41 14.16 -25.75
C ASP A 146 -3.25 13.05 -25.11
N ALA A 147 -2.69 11.84 -25.05
CA ALA A 147 -3.37 10.67 -24.52
C ALA A 147 -3.77 10.83 -23.03
N SER A 148 -3.04 11.61 -22.24
CA SER A 148 -3.37 11.82 -20.83
C SER A 148 -4.62 12.69 -20.65
N VAL A 149 -4.88 13.61 -21.59
CA VAL A 149 -6.10 14.43 -21.63
C VAL A 149 -7.29 13.57 -22.04
N ARG A 150 -7.16 12.79 -23.11
CA ARG A 150 -8.19 11.82 -23.54
C ARG A 150 -8.53 10.83 -22.43
N THR A 151 -7.51 10.28 -21.78
CA THR A 151 -7.67 9.37 -20.62
C THR A 151 -8.41 10.05 -19.48
N ALA A 152 -8.12 11.32 -19.18
CA ALA A 152 -8.79 12.05 -18.10
C ALA A 152 -10.26 12.36 -18.40
N VAL A 153 -10.62 12.74 -19.64
CA VAL A 153 -12.02 13.01 -20.00
C VAL A 153 -12.83 11.72 -20.17
N SER A 154 -12.18 10.59 -20.49
CA SER A 154 -12.85 9.31 -20.80
C SER A 154 -13.77 8.77 -19.68
N VAL A 155 -13.59 9.23 -18.44
CA VAL A 155 -14.37 8.84 -17.25
C VAL A 155 -15.47 9.85 -16.88
N HIS A 156 -15.62 10.92 -17.66
CA HIS A 156 -16.59 11.98 -17.41
C HIS A 156 -18.03 11.43 -17.46
N PRO A 157 -18.93 11.82 -16.52
CA PRO A 157 -20.29 11.27 -16.45
C PRO A 157 -21.16 11.63 -17.67
N GLY A 158 -20.90 12.75 -18.33
CA GLY A 158 -21.62 13.17 -19.54
C GLY A 158 -21.33 12.38 -20.84
N LEU A 159 -20.51 11.33 -20.78
CA LEU A 159 -20.20 10.47 -21.93
C LEU A 159 -21.08 9.22 -21.94
N THR A 160 -21.58 8.83 -23.13
CA THR A 160 -22.20 7.52 -23.36
C THR A 160 -21.15 6.42 -23.51
N GLU A 161 -21.54 5.16 -23.36
CA GLU A 161 -20.61 4.02 -23.55
C GLU A 161 -20.05 3.94 -24.98
N GLN A 162 -20.84 4.31 -26.00
CA GLN A 162 -20.35 4.39 -27.37
C GLN A 162 -19.25 5.46 -27.52
N GLN A 163 -19.43 6.63 -26.90
CA GLN A 163 -18.41 7.68 -26.92
C GLN A 163 -17.18 7.27 -26.10
N ARG A 164 -17.33 6.57 -24.98
CA ARG A 164 -16.19 6.03 -24.23
C ARG A 164 -15.39 5.03 -25.07
N ALA A 165 -16.07 4.16 -25.81
CA ALA A 165 -15.44 3.17 -26.68
C ALA A 165 -14.63 3.79 -27.82
N SER A 166 -15.00 4.98 -28.31
CA SER A 166 -14.25 5.67 -29.37
C SER A 166 -13.02 6.43 -28.86
N ILE A 167 -12.88 6.66 -27.55
CA ILE A 167 -11.74 7.39 -26.99
C ILE A 167 -10.54 6.46 -26.84
N SER A 168 -9.45 6.76 -27.55
CA SER A 168 -8.17 6.09 -27.32
C SER A 168 -7.57 6.55 -25.99
N ILE A 169 -7.53 5.63 -25.01
CA ILE A 169 -6.95 5.86 -23.67
C ILE A 169 -5.59 5.16 -23.52
N ASP A 170 -4.72 5.74 -22.70
CA ASP A 170 -3.43 5.15 -22.35
C ASP A 170 -3.42 4.78 -20.85
N LEU A 171 -3.55 3.48 -20.60
CA LEU A 171 -3.59 2.91 -19.25
C LEU A 171 -2.23 2.90 -18.55
N GLY A 172 -1.12 2.97 -19.29
CA GLY A 172 0.23 2.98 -18.74
C GLY A 172 0.53 4.27 -17.97
N THR A 173 -0.14 5.37 -18.31
CA THR A 173 -0.03 6.65 -17.59
C THR A 173 -0.79 6.69 -16.26
N VAL A 174 -1.58 5.66 -15.96
CA VAL A 174 -2.51 5.65 -14.83
C VAL A 174 -1.90 4.91 -13.63
N ASP A 175 -1.56 5.69 -12.61
CA ASP A 175 -1.10 5.19 -11.32
C ASP A 175 -2.22 4.44 -10.57
N LEU A 176 -2.03 3.14 -10.36
CA LEU A 176 -2.96 2.27 -9.61
C LEU A 176 -3.03 2.65 -8.12
N THR A 177 -1.94 3.14 -7.54
CA THR A 177 -1.88 3.47 -6.10
C THR A 177 -2.80 4.63 -5.73
N ARG A 178 -3.11 5.49 -6.71
CA ARG A 178 -3.96 6.68 -6.57
C ARG A 178 -5.41 6.46 -6.97
N GLN A 179 -5.77 5.25 -7.41
CA GLN A 179 -7.18 4.95 -7.72
C GLN A 179 -8.01 4.95 -6.44
N LYS A 180 -9.18 5.58 -6.55
CA LYS A 180 -10.15 5.74 -5.46
C LYS A 180 -11.51 5.25 -5.94
N PRO A 181 -12.37 4.77 -5.03
CA PRO A 181 -13.76 4.50 -5.36
C PRO A 181 -14.46 5.78 -5.85
N ASP A 182 -15.50 5.59 -6.65
CA ASP A 182 -16.39 6.67 -7.04
C ASP A 182 -17.63 6.63 -6.13
N PRO A 183 -17.79 7.55 -5.17
CA PRO A 183 -18.93 7.52 -4.26
C PRO A 183 -20.24 7.99 -4.91
N THR A 184 -20.17 8.53 -6.14
CA THR A 184 -21.32 9.15 -6.80
C THR A 184 -22.08 8.20 -7.72
N ARG A 185 -21.48 7.07 -8.08
CA ARG A 185 -22.05 6.08 -8.99
C ARG A 185 -21.99 4.68 -8.38
N PRO A 186 -23.03 3.87 -8.58
CA PRO A 186 -23.05 2.50 -8.08
C PRO A 186 -21.94 1.66 -8.76
N PRO A 187 -21.27 0.75 -8.04
CA PRO A 187 -20.20 -0.07 -8.59
C PRO A 187 -20.68 -0.97 -9.74
N GLU A 188 -21.96 -1.36 -9.78
CA GLU A 188 -22.56 -2.15 -10.86
C GLU A 188 -22.51 -1.43 -12.20
N GLU A 189 -22.85 -0.14 -12.22
CA GLU A 189 -22.78 0.70 -13.42
C GLU A 189 -21.34 0.83 -13.91
N LEU A 190 -20.43 1.10 -12.98
CA LEU A 190 -19.01 1.26 -13.28
C LEU A 190 -18.37 -0.04 -13.79
N ALA A 191 -18.75 -1.19 -13.23
CA ALA A 191 -18.31 -2.52 -13.63
C ALA A 191 -18.88 -2.97 -14.99
N ALA A 192 -19.98 -2.34 -15.44
CA ALA A 192 -20.59 -2.58 -16.73
C ALA A 192 -19.96 -1.76 -17.87
N SER A 193 -19.18 -0.73 -17.55
CA SER A 193 -18.64 0.18 -18.56
C SER A 193 -17.58 -0.47 -19.45
N VAL A 194 -17.56 -0.07 -20.73
CA VAL A 194 -16.48 -0.39 -21.67
C VAL A 194 -15.14 0.24 -21.24
N ASN A 195 -15.19 1.32 -20.46
CA ASN A 195 -14.00 2.03 -20.01
C ASN A 195 -13.36 1.30 -18.80
N PRO A 196 -12.15 0.73 -18.96
CA PRO A 196 -11.46 0.03 -17.88
C PRO A 196 -11.17 0.92 -16.66
N LEU A 197 -11.04 2.24 -16.81
CA LEU A 197 -10.83 3.14 -15.65
C LEU A 197 -12.06 3.26 -14.76
N LEU A 198 -13.27 3.15 -15.32
CA LEU A 198 -14.49 3.07 -14.53
C LEU A 198 -14.57 1.72 -13.81
N ARG A 199 -14.22 0.62 -14.49
CA ARG A 199 -14.12 -0.71 -13.87
C ARG A 199 -13.06 -0.77 -12.76
N ARG A 200 -11.94 -0.06 -12.90
CA ARG A 200 -10.93 0.12 -11.83
C ARG A 200 -11.49 0.86 -10.62
N ARG A 201 -12.36 1.86 -10.82
CA ARG A 201 -13.07 2.54 -9.71
C ARG A 201 -14.07 1.61 -9.02
N ALA A 202 -14.78 0.78 -9.79
CA ALA A 202 -15.64 -0.27 -9.25
C ALA A 202 -14.86 -1.23 -8.35
N ALA A 203 -13.69 -1.70 -8.79
CA ALA A 203 -12.82 -2.57 -7.99
C ALA A 203 -12.31 -1.93 -6.68
N CYS A 204 -12.31 -0.60 -6.59
CA CYS A 204 -11.97 0.13 -5.37
C CYS A 204 -13.16 0.34 -4.42
N ALA A 205 -14.39 0.05 -4.85
CA ALA A 205 -15.57 0.25 -4.03
C ALA A 205 -15.54 -0.66 -2.79
N PRO A 206 -15.97 -0.17 -1.62
CA PRO A 206 -16.16 -1.04 -0.47
C PRO A 206 -17.32 -2.01 -0.72
N ASP A 207 -17.32 -3.12 0.00
CA ASP A 207 -18.47 -4.05 0.13
C ASP A 207 -19.05 -4.54 -1.21
N LEU A 208 -18.18 -4.89 -2.17
CA LEU A 208 -18.61 -5.46 -3.44
C LEU A 208 -19.40 -6.76 -3.24
N SER A 209 -20.53 -6.87 -3.95
CA SER A 209 -21.31 -8.10 -3.97
C SER A 209 -20.49 -9.26 -4.58
N PRO A 210 -20.75 -10.52 -4.18
CA PRO A 210 -20.05 -11.68 -4.75
C PRO A 210 -20.10 -11.74 -6.28
N ALA A 211 -21.25 -11.40 -6.88
CA ALA A 211 -21.42 -11.36 -8.33
C ALA A 211 -20.50 -10.32 -9.02
N LEU A 212 -20.29 -9.16 -8.39
CA LEU A 212 -19.35 -8.16 -8.91
C LEU A 212 -17.89 -8.59 -8.69
N LEU A 213 -17.57 -9.22 -7.57
CA LEU A 213 -16.23 -9.78 -7.34
C LEU A 213 -15.86 -10.79 -8.43
N ASP A 214 -16.75 -11.73 -8.74
CA ASP A 214 -16.52 -12.73 -9.79
C ASP A 214 -16.42 -12.10 -11.18
N ARG A 215 -17.29 -11.14 -11.50
CA ARG A 215 -17.21 -10.41 -12.78
C ARG A 215 -15.86 -9.69 -12.94
N LEU A 216 -15.41 -8.97 -11.91
CA LEU A 216 -14.17 -8.18 -11.96
C LEU A 216 -12.92 -9.07 -11.85
N ALA A 217 -13.03 -10.26 -11.28
CA ALA A 217 -11.96 -11.26 -11.21
C ALA A 217 -11.48 -11.71 -12.60
N ASP A 218 -12.43 -11.81 -13.55
CA ASP A 218 -12.19 -12.19 -14.94
C ASP A 218 -12.03 -11.00 -15.89
N ASP A 219 -11.94 -9.78 -15.33
CA ASP A 219 -11.78 -8.57 -16.14
C ASP A 219 -10.49 -8.65 -16.98
N PRO A 220 -10.51 -8.32 -18.28
CA PRO A 220 -9.30 -8.34 -19.11
C PRO A 220 -8.24 -7.32 -18.67
N ASP A 221 -8.61 -6.21 -18.04
CA ASP A 221 -7.69 -5.18 -17.56
C ASP A 221 -6.94 -5.65 -16.30
N LEU A 222 -5.60 -5.75 -16.39
CA LEU A 222 -4.73 -6.13 -15.26
C LEU A 222 -4.94 -5.22 -14.05
N GLY A 223 -5.10 -3.92 -14.26
CA GLY A 223 -5.31 -2.96 -13.19
C GLY A 223 -6.62 -3.17 -12.42
N VAL A 224 -7.68 -3.64 -13.07
CA VAL A 224 -8.93 -4.06 -12.39
C VAL A 224 -8.64 -5.23 -11.46
N ARG A 225 -8.01 -6.29 -11.96
CA ARG A 225 -7.67 -7.48 -11.16
C ARG A 225 -6.75 -7.15 -9.98
N VAL A 226 -5.73 -6.32 -10.22
CA VAL A 226 -4.79 -5.88 -9.18
C VAL A 226 -5.48 -5.02 -8.12
N LEU A 227 -6.33 -4.08 -8.51
CA LEU A 227 -7.08 -3.27 -7.55
C LEU A 227 -8.06 -4.14 -6.75
N LEU A 228 -8.72 -5.10 -7.39
CA LEU A 228 -9.57 -6.07 -6.71
C LEU A 228 -8.76 -6.84 -5.65
N ALA A 229 -7.61 -7.41 -6.04
CA ALA A 229 -6.71 -8.14 -5.15
C ALA A 229 -6.22 -7.28 -3.97
N LEU A 230 -5.83 -6.03 -4.22
CA LEU A 230 -5.30 -5.13 -3.20
C LEU A 230 -6.38 -4.60 -2.25
N ARG A 231 -7.55 -4.23 -2.78
CA ARG A 231 -8.59 -3.49 -2.04
C ARG A 231 -9.63 -4.39 -1.39
N GLN A 232 -9.95 -5.53 -1.98
CA GLN A 232 -11.02 -6.38 -1.48
C GLN A 232 -10.47 -7.38 -0.43
N PRO A 233 -11.08 -7.46 0.77
CA PRO A 233 -10.76 -8.50 1.74
C PRO A 233 -11.14 -9.90 1.24
N ALA A 234 -12.26 -10.00 0.53
CA ALA A 234 -12.80 -11.25 -0.02
C ALA A 234 -12.39 -11.49 -1.49
N ALA A 235 -11.22 -10.98 -1.91
CA ALA A 235 -10.74 -11.20 -3.27
C ALA A 235 -10.55 -12.72 -3.54
N PRO A 236 -11.03 -13.26 -4.68
CA PRO A 236 -10.89 -14.69 -4.97
C PRO A 236 -9.42 -15.15 -4.99
N PRO A 237 -9.08 -16.35 -4.46
CA PRO A 237 -7.70 -16.86 -4.40
C PRO A 237 -6.95 -16.79 -5.74
N ARG A 238 -7.63 -17.20 -6.82
CA ARG A 238 -7.08 -17.16 -8.19
C ARG A 238 -6.67 -15.75 -8.64
N VAL A 239 -7.40 -14.71 -8.21
CA VAL A 239 -7.09 -13.32 -8.55
C VAL A 239 -5.89 -12.83 -7.77
N LEU A 240 -5.76 -13.22 -6.50
CA LEU A 240 -4.61 -12.90 -5.67
C LEU A 240 -3.32 -13.45 -6.30
N LEU A 241 -3.28 -14.74 -6.63
CA LEU A 241 -2.11 -15.37 -7.25
C LEU A 241 -1.84 -14.82 -8.65
N ARG A 242 -2.87 -14.75 -9.52
CA ARG A 242 -2.70 -14.22 -10.87
C ARG A 242 -2.18 -12.77 -10.86
N SER A 243 -2.71 -11.92 -9.99
CA SER A 243 -2.22 -10.56 -9.82
C SER A 243 -0.78 -10.55 -9.30
N TYR A 244 -0.43 -11.44 -8.39
CA TYR A 244 0.96 -11.56 -7.92
C TYR A 244 1.94 -11.94 -9.04
N LEU A 245 1.53 -12.83 -9.94
CA LEU A 245 2.38 -13.31 -11.05
C LEU A 245 2.50 -12.26 -12.16
N GLU A 246 1.43 -11.53 -12.48
CA GLU A 246 1.38 -10.61 -13.62
C GLU A 246 1.78 -9.16 -13.29
N TYR A 247 1.68 -8.73 -12.02
CA TYR A 247 1.94 -7.34 -11.61
C TYR A 247 3.20 -7.21 -10.76
N SER A 248 4.06 -6.24 -11.12
CA SER A 248 5.34 -5.96 -10.46
C SER A 248 5.37 -4.64 -9.66
N GLY A 249 4.25 -3.93 -9.56
CA GLY A 249 4.20 -2.60 -8.93
C GLY A 249 3.91 -2.60 -7.42
N PRO A 250 3.68 -1.41 -6.84
CA PRO A 250 3.43 -1.25 -5.41
C PRO A 250 2.25 -2.07 -4.89
N GLY A 251 2.40 -2.62 -3.68
CA GLY A 251 1.39 -3.45 -3.02
C GLY A 251 1.45 -4.94 -3.37
N ARG A 252 2.19 -5.36 -4.40
CA ARG A 252 2.34 -6.78 -4.77
C ARG A 252 2.78 -7.65 -3.59
N ALA A 253 3.77 -7.20 -2.83
CA ALA A 253 4.35 -7.95 -1.71
C ALA A 253 3.36 -8.24 -0.56
N THR A 254 2.21 -7.54 -0.50
CA THR A 254 1.18 -7.80 0.52
C THR A 254 0.19 -8.89 0.11
N LEU A 255 0.14 -9.27 -1.17
CA LEU A 255 -0.83 -10.26 -1.66
C LEU A 255 -0.66 -11.64 -0.99
N PRO A 256 0.56 -12.21 -0.86
CA PRO A 256 0.75 -13.50 -0.18
C PRO A 256 0.31 -13.50 1.29
N LEU A 257 0.20 -12.32 1.90
CA LEU A 257 -0.21 -12.15 3.30
C LEU A 257 -1.74 -11.97 3.44
N LYS A 258 -2.49 -11.92 2.34
CA LYS A 258 -3.95 -11.76 2.40
C LYS A 258 -4.64 -13.07 2.77
N PRO A 259 -5.78 -12.99 3.49
CA PRO A 259 -6.65 -14.14 3.68
C PRO A 259 -7.04 -14.75 2.34
N GLY A 260 -6.97 -16.08 2.24
CA GLY A 260 -7.34 -16.81 1.03
C GLY A 260 -6.32 -16.75 -0.11
N PHE A 261 -5.11 -16.23 0.09
CA PHE A 261 -4.05 -16.44 -0.91
C PHE A 261 -3.80 -17.94 -1.08
N PRO A 262 -3.83 -18.48 -2.32
CA PRO A 262 -3.69 -19.92 -2.53
C PRO A 262 -2.24 -20.34 -2.26
N THR A 263 -2.07 -21.44 -1.55
CA THR A 263 -0.74 -21.93 -1.12
C THR A 263 -0.32 -23.23 -1.77
N GLU A 264 -1.24 -24.00 -2.35
CA GLU A 264 -0.94 -25.29 -2.97
C GLU A 264 -0.10 -25.16 -4.25
N GLY A 265 0.92 -26.00 -4.38
CA GLY A 265 1.73 -26.14 -5.60
C GLY A 265 2.70 -24.98 -5.87
N LEU A 266 2.92 -24.10 -4.90
CA LEU A 266 3.87 -22.98 -5.01
C LEU A 266 5.34 -23.41 -4.90
N ALA A 267 5.64 -24.62 -4.41
CA ALA A 267 7.00 -25.15 -4.33
C ALA A 267 7.71 -25.23 -5.70
N VAL A 268 6.94 -25.25 -6.80
CA VAL A 268 7.46 -25.19 -8.18
C VAL A 268 8.31 -23.93 -8.44
N TYR A 269 8.06 -22.83 -7.73
CA TYR A 269 8.77 -21.57 -7.92
C TYR A 269 10.12 -21.49 -7.18
N ALA A 270 10.51 -22.53 -6.44
CA ALA A 270 11.68 -22.50 -5.55
C ALA A 270 13.03 -22.24 -6.24
N ALA A 271 13.12 -22.45 -7.55
CA ALA A 271 14.32 -22.22 -8.36
C ALA A 271 14.15 -21.07 -9.37
N ASP A 272 13.09 -20.28 -9.25
CA ASP A 272 12.83 -19.18 -10.16
C ASP A 272 13.92 -18.08 -10.05
N PRO A 273 14.37 -17.48 -11.17
CA PRO A 273 15.33 -16.39 -11.13
C PRO A 273 14.87 -15.18 -10.31
N HIS A 274 13.55 -14.94 -10.23
CA HIS A 274 13.00 -13.81 -9.51
C HIS A 274 12.71 -14.15 -8.04
N PRO A 275 13.28 -13.40 -7.07
CA PRO A 275 13.10 -13.67 -5.65
C PRO A 275 11.63 -13.58 -5.21
N SER A 276 10.81 -12.74 -5.85
CA SER A 276 9.37 -12.70 -5.60
C SER A 276 8.71 -14.05 -5.88
N LEU A 277 9.13 -14.77 -6.92
CA LEU A 277 8.54 -16.09 -7.21
C LEU A 277 9.08 -17.15 -6.25
N ARG A 278 10.39 -17.15 -5.94
CA ARG A 278 10.96 -18.05 -4.93
C ARG A 278 10.30 -17.91 -3.56
N LEU A 279 9.94 -16.69 -3.17
CA LEU A 279 9.22 -16.43 -1.93
C LEU A 279 7.91 -17.24 -1.84
N LEU A 280 7.20 -17.43 -2.95
CA LEU A 280 5.95 -18.23 -2.97
C LEU A 280 6.18 -19.66 -2.51
N ALA A 281 7.34 -20.25 -2.79
CA ALA A 281 7.65 -21.61 -2.37
C ALA A 281 7.65 -21.78 -0.84
N ALA A 282 7.95 -20.72 -0.08
CA ALA A 282 7.88 -20.77 1.38
C ALA A 282 6.42 -20.76 1.92
N PHE A 283 5.44 -20.36 1.10
CA PHE A 283 4.03 -20.40 1.48
C PHE A 283 3.37 -21.76 1.20
N ASP A 284 4.03 -22.65 0.47
CA ASP A 284 3.50 -23.97 0.15
C ASP A 284 3.46 -24.87 1.41
N PRO A 285 2.31 -25.46 1.78
CA PRO A 285 2.26 -26.45 2.86
C PRO A 285 3.15 -27.67 2.60
N ASP A 286 3.34 -28.06 1.33
CA ASP A 286 4.13 -29.23 0.93
C ASP A 286 5.62 -28.90 0.73
N ALA A 287 6.05 -27.66 1.04
CA ALA A 287 7.46 -27.30 1.06
C ALA A 287 8.18 -28.03 2.20
N GLY A 288 8.72 -29.21 1.90
CA GLY A 288 9.40 -30.04 2.89
C GLY A 288 10.65 -29.38 3.53
N PRO A 289 11.15 -29.92 4.65
CA PRO A 289 12.21 -29.29 5.44
C PRO A 289 13.49 -28.97 4.64
N SER A 290 13.90 -29.82 3.71
CA SER A 290 15.08 -29.56 2.86
C SER A 290 14.90 -28.34 1.96
N LEU A 291 13.68 -28.09 1.46
CA LEU A 291 13.38 -26.89 0.68
C LEU A 291 13.41 -25.66 1.59
N LEU A 292 12.80 -25.70 2.77
CA LEU A 292 12.83 -24.58 3.72
C LEU A 292 14.24 -24.23 4.18
N VAL A 293 15.09 -25.23 4.43
CA VAL A 293 16.52 -25.02 4.72
C VAL A 293 17.20 -24.31 3.55
N ARG A 294 16.93 -24.69 2.30
CA ARG A 294 17.48 -23.99 1.14
C ARG A 294 16.99 -22.53 1.06
N LEU A 295 15.69 -22.29 1.24
CA LEU A 295 15.12 -20.93 1.22
C LEU A 295 15.62 -20.05 2.38
N SER A 296 15.98 -20.65 3.52
CA SER A 296 16.59 -19.92 4.65
C SER A 296 18.02 -19.44 4.38
N HIS A 297 18.63 -19.83 3.25
CA HIS A 297 19.93 -19.36 2.78
C HIS A 297 19.83 -18.55 1.47
N ASP A 298 18.61 -18.16 1.08
CA ASP A 298 18.39 -17.41 -0.15
C ASP A 298 19.12 -16.06 -0.11
N ASP A 299 19.61 -15.60 -1.27
CA ASP A 299 20.32 -14.34 -1.39
C ASP A 299 19.43 -13.14 -1.05
N HIS A 300 18.11 -13.30 -1.21
CA HIS A 300 17.14 -12.23 -0.97
C HIS A 300 16.47 -12.36 0.40
N ALA A 301 16.56 -11.30 1.21
CA ALA A 301 16.05 -11.25 2.58
C ALA A 301 14.54 -11.60 2.68
N ASP A 302 13.71 -11.13 1.75
CA ASP A 302 12.28 -11.49 1.74
C ASP A 302 12.01 -13.01 1.64
N VAL A 303 12.85 -13.75 0.91
CA VAL A 303 12.71 -15.21 0.78
C VAL A 303 13.14 -15.88 2.09
N ARG A 304 14.27 -15.45 2.67
CA ARG A 304 14.72 -15.91 3.99
C ARG A 304 13.66 -15.64 5.05
N ARG A 305 13.11 -14.43 5.07
CA ARG A 305 12.03 -14.01 5.98
C ARG A 305 10.77 -14.85 5.81
N ALA A 306 10.40 -15.22 4.58
CA ALA A 306 9.26 -16.11 4.34
C ALA A 306 9.54 -17.52 4.89
N ALA A 307 10.75 -18.07 4.69
CA ALA A 307 11.15 -19.34 5.30
C ALA A 307 11.14 -19.28 6.84
N ALA A 308 11.59 -18.17 7.44
CA ALA A 308 11.58 -17.98 8.90
C ALA A 308 10.18 -17.94 9.51
N ARG A 309 9.10 -17.73 8.73
CA ARG A 309 7.71 -17.78 9.25
C ARG A 309 7.18 -19.20 9.39
N ARG A 310 7.84 -20.18 8.78
CA ARG A 310 7.41 -21.58 8.79
C ARG A 310 7.76 -22.23 10.13
N GLU A 311 6.77 -22.80 10.80
CA GLU A 311 6.94 -23.48 12.09
C GLU A 311 7.65 -24.84 11.95
N ASP A 312 7.70 -25.40 10.74
CA ASP A 312 8.43 -26.62 10.39
C ASP A 312 9.84 -26.36 9.85
N LEU A 313 10.31 -25.10 9.86
CA LEU A 313 11.72 -24.81 9.63
C LEU A 313 12.56 -25.38 10.79
N PRO A 314 13.62 -26.17 10.53
CA PRO A 314 14.46 -26.71 11.58
C PRO A 314 14.97 -25.62 12.53
N SER A 315 14.92 -25.90 13.82
CA SER A 315 15.16 -24.89 14.83
C SER A 315 16.60 -24.36 14.80
N GLU A 316 17.57 -25.17 14.38
CA GLU A 316 18.96 -24.73 14.18
C GLU A 316 19.06 -23.61 13.14
N ARG A 317 18.18 -23.60 12.12
CA ARG A 317 18.10 -22.51 11.15
C ARG A 317 17.51 -21.26 11.78
N LEU A 318 16.44 -21.38 12.56
CA LEU A 318 15.86 -20.23 13.28
C LEU A 318 16.89 -19.55 14.19
N VAL A 319 17.69 -20.33 14.91
CA VAL A 319 18.78 -19.81 15.75
C VAL A 319 19.82 -19.07 14.91
N ALA A 320 20.32 -19.68 13.83
CA ALA A 320 21.30 -19.05 12.96
C ALA A 320 20.78 -17.73 12.33
N MET A 321 19.49 -17.67 12.01
CA MET A 321 18.85 -16.48 11.40
C MET A 321 18.67 -15.31 12.38
N THR A 322 18.95 -15.49 13.68
CA THR A 322 19.03 -14.35 14.62
C THR A 322 20.31 -13.53 14.47
N GLU A 323 21.26 -14.01 13.66
CA GLU A 323 22.50 -13.33 13.29
C GLU A 323 22.48 -12.86 11.83
N ASP A 324 21.30 -12.87 11.18
CA ASP A 324 21.12 -12.43 9.80
C ASP A 324 21.41 -10.92 9.67
N ASP A 325 21.85 -10.49 8.49
CA ASP A 325 22.15 -9.09 8.19
C ASP A 325 20.88 -8.25 8.04
N ASP A 326 19.75 -8.88 7.72
CA ASP A 326 18.45 -8.23 7.60
C ASP A 326 17.66 -8.27 8.90
N VAL A 327 17.28 -7.09 9.38
CA VAL A 327 16.57 -6.91 10.66
C VAL A 327 15.18 -7.56 10.68
N ASP A 328 14.49 -7.65 9.53
CA ASP A 328 13.17 -8.28 9.46
C ASP A 328 13.28 -9.81 9.49
N VAL A 329 14.38 -10.36 8.97
CA VAL A 329 14.72 -11.79 9.11
C VAL A 329 15.00 -12.12 10.57
N VAL A 330 15.84 -11.35 11.25
CA VAL A 330 16.15 -11.53 12.68
C VAL A 330 14.88 -11.47 13.53
N TYR A 331 14.06 -10.43 13.35
CA TYR A 331 12.78 -10.29 14.04
C TYR A 331 11.87 -11.50 13.79
N THR A 332 11.73 -11.92 12.52
CA THR A 332 10.81 -13.00 12.15
C THR A 332 11.27 -14.35 12.70
N ALA A 333 12.57 -14.65 12.67
CA ALA A 333 13.11 -15.89 13.24
C ALA A 333 12.91 -15.93 14.76
N ALA A 334 13.21 -14.84 15.46
CA ALA A 334 13.00 -14.71 16.90
C ALA A 334 11.52 -14.76 17.30
N ALA A 335 10.60 -14.28 16.45
CA ALA A 335 9.16 -14.33 16.65
C ALA A 335 8.53 -15.71 16.39
N ASN A 336 9.26 -16.65 15.78
CA ASN A 336 8.72 -17.94 15.38
C ASN A 336 8.42 -18.84 16.61
N PRO A 337 7.20 -19.40 16.74
CA PRO A 337 6.85 -20.29 17.86
C PRO A 337 7.75 -21.53 18.01
N ALA A 338 8.37 -22.01 16.93
CA ALA A 338 9.29 -23.13 16.92
C ALA A 338 10.73 -22.78 17.35
N PHE A 339 10.98 -21.51 17.71
CA PHE A 339 12.28 -21.09 18.23
C PHE A 339 12.57 -21.79 19.59
N PRO A 340 13.75 -22.43 19.78
CA PRO A 340 14.03 -23.17 21.01
C PRO A 340 14.06 -22.27 22.24
N VAL A 341 13.25 -22.61 23.25
CA VAL A 341 13.15 -21.87 24.51
C VAL A 341 14.50 -21.69 25.22
N ASP A 342 15.35 -22.73 25.21
CA ASP A 342 16.67 -22.66 25.85
C ASP A 342 17.61 -21.69 25.14
N GLU A 343 17.54 -21.63 23.81
CA GLU A 343 18.31 -20.67 23.03
C GLU A 343 17.73 -19.26 23.19
N LEU A 344 16.41 -19.12 23.30
CA LEU A 344 15.75 -17.84 23.56
C LEU A 344 16.28 -17.23 24.86
N ARG A 345 16.31 -18.01 25.94
CA ARG A 345 16.88 -17.60 27.23
C ARG A 345 18.34 -17.21 27.10
N ARG A 346 19.15 -18.05 26.44
CA ARG A 346 20.59 -17.81 26.26
C ARG A 346 20.85 -16.51 25.51
N ARG A 347 20.16 -16.32 24.38
CA ARG A 347 20.29 -15.14 23.54
C ARG A 347 19.86 -13.89 24.29
N TYR A 348 18.70 -13.91 24.95
CA TYR A 348 18.22 -12.77 25.72
C TYR A 348 19.20 -12.34 26.82
N VAL A 349 19.72 -13.28 27.59
CA VAL A 349 20.72 -13.00 28.64
C VAL A 349 22.02 -12.42 28.08
N GLY A 350 22.38 -12.78 26.84
CA GLY A 350 23.56 -12.26 26.17
C GLY A 350 23.38 -10.89 25.51
N LEU A 351 22.17 -10.33 25.49
CA LEU A 351 21.92 -9.03 24.85
C LEU A 351 22.39 -7.87 25.73
N PRO A 352 22.98 -6.81 25.12
CA PRO A 352 23.31 -5.60 25.85
C PRO A 352 22.03 -4.91 26.33
N GLY A 353 22.04 -4.41 27.57
CA GLY A 353 20.92 -3.66 28.12
C GLY A 353 20.60 -2.40 27.29
N PRO A 354 19.40 -1.81 27.48
CA PRO A 354 18.96 -0.65 26.69
C PRO A 354 19.99 0.50 26.72
N GLY A 355 20.44 0.90 25.53
CA GLY A 355 21.40 2.02 25.36
C GLY A 355 22.87 1.63 25.47
N GLN A 356 23.21 0.35 25.65
CA GLN A 356 24.59 -0.14 25.53
C GLN A 356 24.89 -0.59 24.09
N PRO A 357 26.08 -0.29 23.54
CA PRO A 357 26.45 -0.72 22.20
C PRO A 357 26.56 -2.24 22.11
N GLU A 358 26.13 -2.79 20.97
CA GLU A 358 26.35 -4.20 20.58
C GLU A 358 27.85 -4.52 20.66
N PRO A 359 28.25 -5.61 21.33
CA PRO A 359 29.64 -6.02 21.38
C PRO A 359 30.06 -6.54 19.99
N GLY A 360 30.59 -5.64 19.15
CA GLY A 360 31.16 -6.01 17.84
C GLY A 360 30.87 -5.08 16.67
N GLY A 361 30.11 -3.99 16.85
CA GLY A 361 29.89 -3.02 15.78
C GLY A 361 31.16 -2.20 15.47
N THR A 362 31.93 -2.61 14.47
CA THR A 362 32.95 -1.75 13.86
C THR A 362 32.28 -0.58 13.15
N HIS A 363 32.71 0.63 13.51
CA HIS A 363 32.29 1.92 12.96
C HIS A 363 32.46 2.06 11.44
#